data_AF-A0AAD7ZPJ2-F1
#
_entry.id   AF-A0AAD7ZPJ2-F1
#
_cell.length_a   1.000
_cell.length_b   1.000
_cell.length_c   1.000
_cell.angle_alpha   90.00
_cell.angle_beta   90.00
_cell.angle_gamma   90.00
#
_symmetry.space_group_name_H-M   'P 1'
#
loop_
_entity.id
_entity.type
_entity.pdbx_description
1 polymer ?
#
loop_
_entity_poly.entity_id
_entity_poly.type
_entity_poly.pdbx_seq_one_letter_code
_entity_poly.pdbx_strand_id
1 'polypeptide(L)'
;MEKTDTDDISWLNAELFTKILSKEEEITISIKALDVKPAISEGENFLGVLYRVTAEYENPNGIILHKSYIVKTPPSEQTCQNFLIQIKGTEKELLIYKYILPAMNKYMESTKQISPFAAKYFKTDKTDTIILEDLKYLGYKMADRQIGLNLDHCKVTIRKLAQFHALSRKLYETNPELIDKFREGFYARCDENYTTMNKYFETKMADLVSEIKKMANL
;
A
#
# COMPACT_ATOMS: atom_id res chain seq x y z
N MET A 1 5.56 31.80 -8.43
CA MET A 1 5.19 30.46 -8.91
C MET A 1 3.77 30.20 -8.47
N GLU A 2 2.94 29.81 -9.43
CA GLU A 2 1.48 29.76 -9.35
C GLU A 2 0.96 28.82 -8.27
N LYS A 3 -0.23 29.15 -7.76
CA LYS A 3 -1.00 28.37 -6.80
C LYS A 3 -1.11 26.93 -7.29
N THR A 4 -0.68 25.98 -6.46
CA THR A 4 -0.97 24.56 -6.62
C THR A 4 -2.49 24.37 -6.74
N ASP A 5 -2.94 23.80 -7.86
CA ASP A 5 -4.27 23.21 -7.95
C ASP A 5 -4.42 22.23 -6.79
N THR A 6 -5.18 22.62 -5.78
CA THR A 6 -5.58 21.70 -4.71
C THR A 6 -6.51 20.69 -5.35
N ASP A 7 -6.07 19.44 -5.44
CA ASP A 7 -6.92 18.32 -5.84
C ASP A 7 -8.27 18.42 -5.12
N ASP A 8 -9.37 18.29 -5.86
CA ASP A 8 -10.71 18.31 -5.27
C ASP A 8 -10.87 17.11 -4.32
N ILE A 9 -10.73 17.38 -3.03
CA ILE A 9 -10.89 16.41 -1.95
C ILE A 9 -12.27 16.51 -1.28
N SER A 10 -13.23 17.25 -1.86
CA SER A 10 -14.58 17.40 -1.29
C SER A 10 -15.33 16.07 -1.11
N TRP A 11 -14.94 15.04 -1.87
CA TRP A 11 -15.47 13.68 -1.74
C TRP A 11 -14.91 12.90 -0.52
N LEU A 12 -13.80 13.35 0.09
CA LEU A 12 -13.30 12.85 1.37
C LEU A 12 -14.11 13.46 2.52
N ASN A 13 -15.37 13.06 2.63
CA ASN A 13 -16.34 13.67 3.52
C ASN A 13 -16.98 12.68 4.51
N ALA A 14 -17.75 13.23 5.44
CA ALA A 14 -18.42 12.47 6.50
C ALA A 14 -19.34 11.35 5.96
N GLU A 15 -19.98 11.53 4.80
CA GLU A 15 -20.87 10.52 4.22
C GLU A 15 -20.10 9.25 3.82
N LEU A 16 -18.96 9.42 3.14
CA LEU A 16 -18.10 8.32 2.75
C LEU A 16 -17.62 7.51 3.97
N PHE A 17 -17.05 8.21 4.97
CA PHE A 17 -16.50 7.54 6.14
C PHE A 17 -17.58 6.98 7.07
N THR A 18 -18.78 7.56 7.10
CA THR A 18 -19.96 6.97 7.74
C THR A 18 -20.28 5.60 7.14
N LYS A 19 -20.34 5.49 5.80
CA LYS A 19 -20.62 4.21 5.12
C LYS A 19 -19.53 3.17 5.41
N ILE A 20 -18.26 3.57 5.38
CA ILE A 20 -17.12 2.68 5.63
C ILE A 20 -17.15 2.17 7.07
N LEU A 21 -17.25 3.07 8.04
CA LEU A 21 -17.17 2.72 9.45
C LEU A 21 -18.41 1.96 9.92
N SER A 22 -19.60 2.33 9.45
CA SER A 22 -20.83 1.59 9.77
C SER A 22 -20.77 0.15 9.28
N LYS A 23 -20.17 -0.07 8.10
CA LYS A 23 -19.97 -1.41 7.56
C LYS A 23 -18.90 -2.19 8.33
N GLU A 24 -17.84 -1.54 8.80
CA GLU A 24 -16.78 -2.17 9.59
C GLU A 24 -17.30 -2.65 10.95
N GLU A 25 -18.07 -1.81 11.64
CA GLU A 25 -18.56 -2.06 13.00
C GLU A 25 -19.91 -2.82 13.02
N GLU A 26 -20.49 -3.08 11.83
CA GLU A 26 -21.80 -3.73 11.66
C GLU A 26 -22.95 -3.01 12.40
N ILE A 27 -22.84 -1.69 12.53
CA ILE A 27 -23.82 -0.80 13.19
C ILE A 27 -23.94 0.52 12.43
N THR A 28 -25.06 1.21 12.56
CA THR A 28 -25.20 2.56 11.99
C THR A 28 -24.42 3.57 12.83
N ILE A 29 -23.37 4.15 12.24
CA ILE A 29 -22.54 5.18 12.85
C ILE A 29 -22.75 6.49 12.10
N SER A 30 -22.68 7.62 12.81
CA SER A 30 -22.61 8.94 12.19
C SER A 30 -21.27 9.60 12.55
N ILE A 31 -20.56 10.09 11.55
CA ILE A 31 -19.35 10.88 11.77
C ILE A 31 -19.72 12.28 12.26
N LYS A 32 -19.15 12.68 13.39
CA LYS A 32 -19.35 14.01 14.00
C LYS A 32 -18.39 15.05 13.44
N ALA A 33 -17.14 14.66 13.26
CA ALA A 33 -16.10 15.52 12.73
C ALA A 33 -15.12 14.70 11.88
N LEU A 34 -14.56 15.36 10.87
CA LEU A 34 -13.59 14.77 9.96
C LEU A 34 -12.40 15.73 9.82
N ASP A 35 -11.20 15.23 10.11
CA ASP A 35 -9.94 15.93 9.84
C ASP A 35 -9.23 15.26 8.67
N VAL A 36 -8.95 16.02 7.61
CA VAL A 36 -8.27 15.53 6.40
C VAL A 36 -7.00 16.34 6.21
N LYS A 37 -5.85 15.66 6.15
CA LYS A 37 -4.55 16.29 5.95
C LYS A 37 -3.61 15.41 5.13
N PRO A 38 -2.56 15.97 4.52
CA PRO A 38 -1.51 15.16 3.91
C PRO A 38 -0.96 14.13 4.90
N ALA A 39 -0.79 12.88 4.44
CA ALA A 39 -0.33 11.79 5.30
C ALA A 39 1.18 11.79 5.50
N ILE A 40 1.92 12.33 4.52
CA ILE A 40 3.38 12.34 4.42
C ILE A 40 3.87 13.72 3.98
N SER A 41 5.16 13.98 4.15
CA SER A 41 5.78 15.25 3.79
C SER A 41 5.89 15.43 2.27
N GLU A 42 6.02 16.68 1.81
CA GLU A 42 6.31 16.97 0.40
C GLU A 42 7.59 16.25 -0.06
N GLY A 43 7.56 15.74 -1.29
CA GLY A 43 8.68 14.96 -1.86
C GLY A 43 8.73 13.48 -1.45
N GLU A 44 7.87 13.03 -0.53
CA GLU A 44 7.70 11.61 -0.20
C GLU A 44 6.55 10.94 -0.97
N ASN A 45 5.73 11.75 -1.64
CA ASN A 45 4.67 11.29 -2.54
C ASN A 45 5.29 10.83 -3.88
N PHE A 46 5.35 9.52 -4.10
CA PHE A 46 5.82 8.92 -5.36
C PHE A 46 4.66 8.90 -6.38
N LEU A 47 4.17 7.70 -6.73
CA LEU A 47 3.10 7.50 -7.71
C LEU A 47 1.71 7.60 -7.06
N GLY A 48 1.47 8.66 -6.28
CA GLY A 48 0.19 8.92 -5.64
C GLY A 48 0.26 9.97 -4.54
N VAL A 49 -0.90 10.53 -4.22
CA VAL A 49 -1.10 11.46 -3.09
C VAL A 49 -1.72 10.69 -1.94
N LEU A 50 -1.17 10.87 -0.74
CA LEU A 50 -1.66 10.22 0.47
C LEU A 50 -2.28 11.24 1.42
N TYR A 51 -3.52 10.99 1.81
CA TYR A 51 -4.24 11.73 2.84
C TYR A 51 -4.42 10.88 4.08
N ARG A 52 -4.23 11.48 5.25
CA ARG A 52 -4.65 10.91 6.52
C ARG A 52 -5.99 11.51 6.88
N VAL A 53 -6.98 10.66 7.05
CA VAL A 53 -8.32 11.05 7.49
C VAL A 53 -8.54 10.55 8.90
N THR A 54 -8.93 11.45 9.80
CA THR A 54 -9.32 11.09 11.17
C THR A 54 -10.79 11.40 11.34
N ALA A 55 -11.58 10.35 11.60
CA ALA A 55 -13.02 10.43 11.78
C ALA A 55 -13.34 10.31 13.28
N GLU A 56 -14.06 11.30 13.80
CA GLU A 56 -14.64 11.27 15.15
C GLU A 56 -16.08 10.76 15.07
N TYR A 57 -16.44 9.82 15.92
CA TYR A 57 -17.77 9.25 15.99
C TYR A 57 -18.14 8.88 17.43
N GLU A 58 -19.44 8.77 17.68
CA GLU A 58 -19.95 8.23 18.95
C GLU A 58 -20.37 6.79 18.75
N ASN A 59 -19.93 5.90 19.63
CA ASN A 59 -20.36 4.50 19.63
C ASN A 59 -21.76 4.34 20.28
N PRO A 60 -22.39 3.16 20.22
CA PRO A 60 -23.71 2.94 20.82
C PRO A 60 -23.80 3.18 22.34
N ASN A 61 -22.66 3.22 23.04
CA ASN A 61 -22.59 3.47 24.48
C ASN A 61 -22.41 4.96 24.82
N GLY A 62 -22.46 5.86 23.83
CA GLY A 62 -22.27 7.29 24.03
C GLY A 62 -20.81 7.74 24.13
N ILE A 63 -19.85 6.86 23.82
CA ILE A 63 -18.42 7.17 23.94
C ILE A 63 -17.92 7.75 22.62
N ILE A 64 -17.24 8.90 22.70
CA ILE A 64 -16.55 9.51 21.57
C ILE A 64 -15.26 8.74 21.27
N LEU A 65 -15.14 8.27 20.04
CA LEU A 65 -14.02 7.51 19.52
C LEU A 65 -13.45 8.19 18.27
N HIS A 66 -12.19 7.88 17.98
CA HIS A 66 -11.51 8.32 16.77
C HIS A 66 -11.01 7.11 15.99
N LYS A 67 -11.21 7.13 14.67
CA LYS A 67 -10.66 6.16 13.73
C LYS A 67 -9.86 6.87 12.67
N SER A 68 -8.68 6.35 12.34
CA SER A 68 -7.81 6.95 11.34
C SER A 68 -7.58 6.02 10.14
N TYR A 69 -7.55 6.64 8.96
CA TYR A 69 -7.41 6.00 7.67
C TYR A 69 -6.30 6.67 6.86
N ILE A 70 -5.65 5.88 6.01
CA ILE A 70 -4.79 6.36 4.94
C ILE A 70 -5.55 6.21 3.62
N VAL A 71 -5.75 7.32 2.92
CA VAL A 71 -6.35 7.34 1.59
C VAL A 71 -5.28 7.65 0.56
N LYS A 72 -5.16 6.79 -0.45
CA LYS A 72 -4.29 7.01 -1.60
C LYS A 72 -5.12 7.33 -2.83
N THR A 73 -4.73 8.38 -3.53
CA THR A 73 -5.28 8.78 -4.83
C THR A 73 -4.15 8.87 -5.86
N PRO A 74 -4.47 8.84 -7.17
CA PRO A 74 -3.49 9.13 -8.20
C PRO A 74 -2.93 10.55 -8.05
N PRO A 75 -1.71 10.81 -8.54
CA PRO A 75 -1.12 12.15 -8.56
C PRO A 75 -1.84 13.04 -9.57
N SER A 76 -1.86 14.35 -9.33
CA SER A 76 -2.41 15.34 -10.27
C SER A 76 -1.52 15.55 -11.50
N GLU A 77 -0.21 15.28 -11.39
CA GLU A 77 0.73 15.45 -12.49
C GLU A 77 0.48 14.46 -13.64
N GLN A 78 0.23 14.98 -14.85
CA GLN A 78 -0.09 14.19 -16.03
C GLN A 78 0.99 13.16 -16.39
N THR A 79 2.28 13.49 -16.23
CA THR A 79 3.38 12.56 -16.53
C THR A 79 3.29 11.31 -15.65
N CYS A 80 3.07 11.51 -14.34
CA CYS A 80 2.91 10.40 -13.41
C CYS A 80 1.62 9.60 -13.67
N GLN A 81 0.52 10.26 -14.04
CA GLN A 81 -0.71 9.57 -14.42
C GLN A 81 -0.51 8.71 -15.67
N ASN A 82 0.12 9.24 -16.72
CA ASN A 82 0.42 8.50 -17.95
C ASN A 82 1.26 7.27 -17.65
N PHE A 83 2.28 7.40 -16.79
CA PHE A 83 3.10 6.29 -16.35
C PHE A 83 2.29 5.23 -15.58
N LEU A 84 1.43 5.65 -14.64
CA LEU A 84 0.53 4.76 -13.90
C LEU A 84 -0.42 4.00 -14.82
N ILE A 85 -0.98 4.66 -15.84
CA ILE A 85 -1.83 4.03 -16.86
C ILE A 85 -1.04 2.98 -17.64
N GLN A 86 0.16 3.33 -18.12
CA GLN A 86 1.03 2.43 -18.88
C GLN A 86 1.32 1.14 -18.10
N ILE A 87 1.61 1.24 -16.80
CA ILE A 87 1.95 0.07 -15.98
C ILE A 87 0.72 -0.59 -15.33
N LYS A 88 -0.48 -0.03 -15.51
CA LYS A 88 -1.72 -0.37 -14.79
C LYS A 88 -1.53 -0.33 -13.27
N GLY A 89 -0.81 0.67 -12.77
CA GLY A 89 -0.29 0.73 -11.39
C GLY A 89 -1.39 0.76 -10.34
N THR A 90 -2.32 1.71 -10.45
CA THR A 90 -3.45 1.86 -9.51
C THR A 90 -4.37 0.64 -9.55
N GLU A 91 -4.65 0.10 -10.74
CA GLU A 91 -5.48 -1.09 -10.90
C GLU A 91 -4.86 -2.30 -10.18
N LYS A 92 -3.57 -2.56 -10.44
CA LYS A 92 -2.84 -3.68 -9.80
C LYS A 92 -2.77 -3.50 -8.29
N GLU A 93 -2.51 -2.29 -7.81
CA GLU A 93 -2.48 -2.00 -6.38
C GLU A 93 -3.85 -2.27 -5.71
N LEU A 94 -4.95 -1.84 -6.34
CA LEU A 94 -6.31 -2.17 -5.91
C LEU A 94 -6.55 -3.69 -5.87
N LEU A 95 -6.12 -4.42 -6.90
CA LEU A 95 -6.24 -5.88 -6.94
C LEU A 95 -5.46 -6.55 -5.80
N ILE A 96 -4.27 -6.04 -5.47
CA ILE A 96 -3.44 -6.56 -4.37
C ILE A 96 -4.17 -6.43 -3.04
N TYR A 97 -4.63 -5.23 -2.69
CA TYR A 97 -5.29 -4.98 -1.41
C TYR A 97 -6.68 -5.62 -1.31
N LYS A 98 -7.43 -5.63 -2.41
CA LYS A 98 -8.83 -6.09 -2.42
C LYS A 98 -8.96 -7.60 -2.49
N TYR A 99 -8.05 -8.30 -3.16
CA TYR A 99 -8.20 -9.73 -3.46
C TYR A 99 -6.98 -10.58 -3.08
N ILE A 100 -5.78 -10.17 -3.46
CA ILE A 100 -4.57 -10.99 -3.28
C ILE A 100 -4.24 -11.16 -1.79
N LEU A 101 -4.05 -10.04 -1.09
CA LEU A 101 -3.65 -10.06 0.33
C LEU A 101 -4.71 -10.74 1.22
N PRO A 102 -6.02 -10.49 1.05
CA PRO A 102 -7.05 -11.26 1.76
C PRO A 102 -6.98 -12.77 1.47
N ALA A 103 -6.75 -13.17 0.22
CA ALA A 103 -6.63 -14.59 -0.12
C ALA A 103 -5.38 -15.23 0.53
N MET A 104 -4.24 -14.52 0.52
CA MET A 104 -3.02 -14.95 1.23
C MET A 104 -3.26 -15.10 2.73
N ASN A 105 -3.90 -14.11 3.36
CA ASN A 105 -4.22 -14.14 4.79
C ASN A 105 -5.11 -15.34 5.14
N LYS A 106 -6.12 -15.66 4.32
CA LYS A 106 -6.97 -16.85 4.51
C LYS A 106 -6.19 -18.18 4.49
N TYR A 107 -5.16 -18.30 3.65
CA TYR A 107 -4.26 -19.46 3.67
C TYR A 107 -3.39 -19.50 4.93
N MET A 108 -2.97 -18.35 5.44
CA MET A 108 -2.19 -18.29 6.66
C MET A 108 -3.02 -18.62 7.90
N GLU A 109 -4.28 -18.18 7.96
CA GLU A 109 -5.23 -18.53 9.02
C GLU A 109 -5.46 -20.03 9.11
N SER A 110 -5.65 -20.71 7.96
CA SER A 110 -5.84 -22.17 7.92
C SER A 110 -4.60 -22.95 8.36
N THR A 111 -3.42 -22.33 8.29
CA THR A 111 -2.14 -22.89 8.74
C THR A 111 -1.70 -22.39 10.12
N LYS A 112 -2.57 -21.65 10.83
CA LYS A 112 -2.33 -21.03 12.14
C LYS A 112 -1.10 -20.10 12.19
N GLN A 113 -0.70 -19.55 11.05
CA GLN A 113 0.34 -18.52 10.97
C GLN A 113 -0.33 -17.15 11.04
N ILE A 114 -0.42 -16.56 12.22
CA ILE A 114 -1.18 -15.30 12.40
C ILE A 114 -0.20 -14.13 12.35
N SER A 115 0.00 -13.56 11.16
CA SER A 115 0.68 -12.28 10.99
C SER A 115 0.30 -11.67 9.63
N PRO A 116 -0.61 -10.69 9.60
CA PRO A 116 -1.10 -10.10 8.35
C PRO A 116 0.03 -9.44 7.55
N PHE A 117 -0.07 -9.50 6.22
CA PHE A 117 0.92 -8.88 5.33
C PHE A 117 0.79 -7.37 5.19
N ALA A 118 -0.40 -6.83 5.46
CA ALA A 118 -0.71 -5.45 5.16
C ALA A 118 -1.80 -4.88 6.08
N ALA A 119 -1.93 -3.57 6.03
CA ALA A 119 -3.06 -2.84 6.59
C ALA A 119 -4.39 -3.36 6.04
N LYS A 120 -5.44 -3.29 6.84
CA LYS A 120 -6.80 -3.60 6.40
C LYS A 120 -7.23 -2.65 5.29
N TYR A 121 -7.82 -3.20 4.23
CA TYR A 121 -8.42 -2.43 3.13
C TYR A 121 -9.90 -2.16 3.39
N PHE A 122 -10.33 -0.94 3.09
CA PHE A 122 -11.70 -0.48 3.18
C PHE A 122 -12.28 -0.25 1.80
N LYS A 123 -13.38 -0.95 1.48
CA LYS A 123 -14.05 -0.81 0.18
C LYS A 123 -14.68 0.57 0.05
N THR A 124 -14.42 1.23 -1.08
CA THR A 124 -15.07 2.48 -1.51
C THR A 124 -15.64 2.31 -2.93
N ASP A 125 -16.64 3.14 -3.26
CA ASP A 125 -17.20 3.24 -4.62
C ASP A 125 -16.43 4.26 -5.47
N LYS A 126 -15.54 5.05 -4.86
CA LYS A 126 -14.64 5.95 -5.59
C LYS A 126 -13.62 5.14 -6.39
N THR A 127 -13.66 5.29 -7.71
CA THR A 127 -12.69 4.66 -8.61
C THR A 127 -11.27 5.17 -8.34
N ASP A 128 -10.28 4.32 -8.58
CA ASP A 128 -8.85 4.64 -8.50
C ASP A 128 -8.36 5.11 -7.13
N THR A 129 -9.10 4.79 -6.07
CA THR A 129 -8.81 5.19 -4.69
C THR A 129 -8.63 3.98 -3.81
N ILE A 130 -7.62 4.00 -2.95
CA ILE A 130 -7.38 2.96 -1.96
C ILE A 130 -7.52 3.57 -0.57
N ILE A 131 -8.33 2.95 0.29
CA ILE A 131 -8.49 3.35 1.69
C ILE A 131 -7.97 2.22 2.57
N LEU A 132 -6.99 2.52 3.42
CA LEU A 132 -6.31 1.58 4.29
C LEU A 132 -6.40 2.01 5.76
N GLU A 133 -6.22 1.06 6.66
CA GLU A 133 -6.01 1.30 8.08
C GLU A 133 -4.72 2.11 8.31
N ASP A 134 -4.79 3.12 9.20
CA ASP A 134 -3.59 3.85 9.60
C ASP A 134 -2.77 3.07 10.64
N LEU A 135 -1.74 2.38 10.16
CA LEU A 135 -0.82 1.60 10.99
C LEU A 135 -0.04 2.46 12.00
N LYS A 136 0.05 3.78 11.83
CA LYS A 136 0.76 4.64 12.78
C LYS A 136 0.13 4.59 14.18
N TYR A 137 -1.19 4.45 14.25
CA TYR A 137 -1.91 4.30 15.53
C TYR A 137 -1.69 2.94 16.19
N LEU A 138 -1.28 1.93 15.43
CA LEU A 138 -0.84 0.63 15.95
C LEU A 138 0.64 0.63 16.37
N GLY A 139 1.30 1.80 16.35
CA GLY A 139 2.70 1.95 16.77
C GLY A 139 3.73 1.66 15.67
N TYR A 140 3.30 1.39 14.44
CA TYR A 140 4.23 1.20 13.31
C TYR A 140 4.90 2.52 12.95
N LYS A 141 6.17 2.42 12.56
CA LYS A 141 7.00 3.56 12.16
C LYS A 141 7.71 3.22 10.85
N MET A 142 7.80 4.21 9.97
CA MET A 142 8.63 4.09 8.78
C MET A 142 10.11 4.15 9.19
N ALA A 143 10.91 3.21 8.69
CA ALA A 143 12.35 3.27 8.83
C ALA A 143 12.90 4.43 7.98
N ASP A 144 13.95 5.09 8.48
CA ASP A 144 14.66 6.10 7.70
C ASP A 144 15.33 5.43 6.50
N ARG A 145 14.91 5.81 5.29
CA ARG A 145 15.42 5.24 4.03
C ARG A 145 16.89 5.54 3.77
N GLN A 146 17.44 6.62 4.34
CA GLN A 146 18.84 6.99 4.19
C GLN A 146 19.75 6.16 5.09
N ILE A 147 19.25 5.80 6.28
CA ILE A 147 19.96 4.93 7.22
C ILE A 147 19.80 3.45 6.83
N GLY A 148 18.62 3.08 6.34
CA GLY A 148 18.29 1.71 5.96
C GLY A 148 17.82 0.84 7.13
N LEU A 149 17.66 -0.46 6.86
CA LEU A 149 17.22 -1.45 7.85
C LEU A 149 18.41 -2.07 8.57
N ASN A 150 18.28 -2.28 9.88
CA ASN A 150 19.23 -3.09 10.65
C ASN A 150 19.02 -4.59 10.38
N LEU A 151 19.95 -5.44 10.86
CA LEU A 151 19.93 -6.88 10.60
C LEU A 151 18.64 -7.57 11.07
N ASP A 152 18.09 -7.17 12.21
CA ASP A 152 16.88 -7.81 12.73
C ASP A 152 15.64 -7.43 11.92
N HIS A 153 15.53 -6.18 11.49
CA HIS A 153 14.54 -5.76 10.51
C HIS A 153 14.69 -6.55 9.20
N CYS A 154 15.91 -6.67 8.67
CA CYS A 154 16.18 -7.44 7.44
C CYS A 154 15.76 -8.91 7.56
N LYS A 155 16.05 -9.58 8.69
CA LYS A 155 15.62 -10.97 8.93
C LYS A 155 14.10 -11.11 8.89
N VAL A 156 13.37 -10.18 9.51
CA VAL A 156 11.89 -10.19 9.48
C VAL A 156 11.38 -9.93 8.07
N THR A 157 11.92 -8.93 7.37
CA THR A 157 11.54 -8.59 6.00
C THR A 157 11.77 -9.75 5.03
N ILE A 158 12.94 -10.41 5.08
CA ILE A 158 13.24 -11.56 4.20
C ILE A 158 12.30 -12.73 4.48
N ARG A 159 12.00 -13.04 5.75
CA ARG A 159 11.02 -14.08 6.09
C ARG A 159 9.64 -13.75 5.52
N LYS A 160 9.20 -12.49 5.65
CA LYS A 160 7.92 -12.04 5.10
C LYS A 160 7.88 -12.09 3.58
N LEU A 161 8.95 -11.69 2.90
CA LEU A 161 9.07 -11.82 1.44
C LEU A 161 9.03 -13.29 0.99
N ALA A 162 9.72 -14.19 1.70
CA ALA A 162 9.67 -15.61 1.41
C ALA A 162 8.25 -16.19 1.57
N GLN A 163 7.55 -15.82 2.64
CA GLN A 163 6.14 -16.19 2.83
C GLN A 163 5.26 -15.63 1.70
N PHE A 164 5.42 -14.36 1.35
CA PHE A 164 4.68 -13.72 0.27
C PHE A 164 4.89 -14.42 -1.08
N HIS A 165 6.13 -14.80 -1.42
CA HIS A 165 6.43 -15.55 -2.63
C HIS A 165 5.81 -16.95 -2.63
N ALA A 166 5.92 -17.68 -1.51
CA ALA A 166 5.32 -19.02 -1.39
C ALA A 166 3.80 -18.98 -1.56
N LEU A 167 3.13 -18.01 -0.93
CA LEU A 167 1.68 -17.82 -1.04
C LEU A 167 1.26 -17.33 -2.42
N SER A 168 2.05 -16.46 -3.06
CA SER A 168 1.82 -16.04 -4.44
C SER A 168 1.83 -17.25 -5.38
N ARG A 169 2.80 -18.14 -5.22
CA ARG A 169 2.88 -19.38 -6.01
C ARG A 169 1.70 -20.30 -5.73
N LYS A 170 1.34 -20.48 -4.46
CA LYS A 170 0.19 -21.30 -4.08
C LYS A 170 -1.11 -20.76 -4.68
N LEU A 171 -1.31 -19.44 -4.61
CA LEU A 171 -2.47 -18.78 -5.20
C LEU A 171 -2.52 -18.99 -6.71
N TYR A 172 -1.39 -18.86 -7.41
CA TYR A 172 -1.31 -19.13 -8.84
C TYR A 172 -1.74 -20.57 -9.19
N GLU A 173 -1.33 -21.55 -8.40
CA GLU A 173 -1.71 -22.96 -8.62
C GLU A 173 -3.19 -23.22 -8.40
N THR A 174 -3.83 -22.48 -7.48
CA THR A 174 -5.24 -22.69 -7.12
C THR A 174 -6.22 -21.76 -7.84
N ASN A 175 -5.75 -20.58 -8.27
CA ASN A 175 -6.55 -19.52 -8.88
C ASN A 175 -5.66 -18.67 -9.82
N PRO A 176 -5.25 -19.22 -10.97
CA PRO A 176 -4.31 -18.57 -11.88
C PRO A 176 -4.83 -17.23 -12.42
N GLU A 177 -6.13 -17.12 -12.69
CA GLU A 177 -6.76 -15.90 -13.24
C GLU A 177 -6.53 -14.67 -12.36
N LEU A 178 -6.44 -14.86 -11.04
CA LEU A 178 -6.20 -13.77 -10.11
C LEU A 178 -4.77 -13.22 -10.22
N ILE A 179 -3.81 -14.08 -10.55
CA ILE A 179 -2.38 -13.76 -10.67
C ILE A 179 -2.02 -13.35 -12.11
N ASP A 180 -2.72 -13.87 -13.12
CA ASP A 180 -2.43 -13.58 -14.53
C ASP A 180 -2.52 -12.09 -14.87
N LYS A 181 -3.33 -11.33 -14.13
CA LYS A 181 -3.43 -9.86 -14.20
C LYS A 181 -2.12 -9.12 -13.88
N PHE A 182 -1.15 -9.80 -13.27
CA PHE A 182 0.15 -9.26 -12.89
C PHE A 182 1.29 -9.69 -13.83
N ARG A 183 1.00 -10.40 -14.93
CA ARG A 183 2.04 -10.82 -15.90
C ARG A 183 2.61 -9.68 -16.72
N GLU A 184 1.79 -8.67 -17.00
CA GLU A 184 2.19 -7.45 -17.69
C GLU A 184 2.79 -6.46 -16.69
N GLY A 185 3.73 -5.61 -17.09
CA GLY A 185 4.26 -4.56 -16.24
C GLY A 185 5.57 -3.99 -16.73
N PHE A 186 6.09 -3.02 -15.98
CA PHE A 186 7.33 -2.29 -16.32
C PHE A 186 8.55 -3.21 -16.56
N TYR A 187 8.54 -4.40 -15.97
CA TYR A 187 9.61 -5.40 -16.06
C TYR A 187 9.28 -6.58 -16.98
N ALA A 188 8.21 -6.49 -17.78
CA ALA A 188 7.89 -7.54 -18.74
C ALA A 188 9.03 -7.66 -19.76
N ARG A 189 9.50 -8.90 -19.99
CA ARG A 189 10.74 -9.21 -20.72
C ARG A 189 10.82 -8.72 -22.17
N CYS A 190 9.72 -8.21 -22.73
CA CYS A 190 9.58 -7.94 -24.16
C CYS A 190 9.74 -6.47 -24.55
N ASP A 191 9.94 -5.55 -23.60
CA ASP A 191 9.98 -4.11 -23.89
C ASP A 191 11.36 -3.48 -23.57
N GLU A 192 11.68 -2.33 -24.18
CA GLU A 192 12.93 -1.57 -23.95
C GLU A 192 13.17 -1.22 -22.47
N ASN A 193 12.10 -1.09 -21.69
CA ASN A 193 12.13 -0.90 -20.24
C ASN A 193 12.83 -2.05 -19.51
N TYR A 194 12.67 -3.30 -19.99
CA TYR A 194 13.32 -4.47 -19.40
C TYR A 194 14.83 -4.41 -19.53
N THR A 195 15.36 -4.05 -20.70
CA THR A 195 16.80 -3.92 -20.91
C THR A 195 17.40 -2.86 -19.99
N THR A 196 16.74 -1.71 -19.88
CA THR A 196 17.17 -0.61 -19.00
C THR A 196 17.18 -1.03 -17.54
N MET A 197 16.09 -1.67 -17.09
CA MET A 197 15.99 -2.13 -15.70
C MET A 197 16.93 -3.28 -15.37
N ASN A 198 17.15 -4.21 -16.30
CA ASN A 198 18.14 -5.27 -16.09
C ASN A 198 19.53 -4.70 -15.88
N LYS A 199 19.95 -3.74 -16.71
CA LYS A 199 21.24 -3.08 -16.55
C LYS A 199 21.33 -2.37 -15.19
N TYR A 200 20.25 -1.74 -14.74
CA TYR A 200 20.17 -1.15 -13.40
C TYR A 200 20.33 -2.21 -12.31
N PHE A 201 19.60 -3.32 -12.38
CA PHE A 201 19.70 -4.42 -11.41
C PHE A 201 21.09 -5.06 -11.38
N GLU A 202 21.68 -5.34 -12.54
CA GLU A 202 23.05 -5.88 -12.64
C GLU A 202 24.05 -4.97 -11.94
N THR A 203 23.95 -3.66 -12.20
CA THR A 203 24.80 -2.65 -11.56
C THR A 203 24.62 -2.66 -10.04
N LYS A 204 23.37 -2.63 -9.55
CA LYS A 204 23.08 -2.63 -8.10
C LYS A 204 23.46 -3.93 -7.41
N MET A 205 23.36 -5.06 -8.08
CA MET A 205 23.84 -6.34 -7.56
C MET A 205 25.36 -6.36 -7.48
N ALA A 206 26.07 -5.77 -8.46
CA ALA A 206 27.52 -5.64 -8.39
C ALA A 206 27.97 -4.76 -7.21
N ASP A 207 27.28 -3.63 -6.99
CA ASP A 207 27.50 -2.75 -5.83
C ASP A 207 27.32 -3.53 -4.51
N LEU A 208 26.22 -4.27 -4.38
CA LEU A 208 25.94 -5.10 -3.20
C LEU A 208 27.03 -6.15 -2.96
N VAL A 209 27.46 -6.87 -4.01
CA VAL A 209 28.54 -7.87 -3.90
C VAL A 209 29.85 -7.20 -3.47
N SER A 210 30.14 -6.00 -3.95
CA SER A 210 31.31 -5.22 -3.54
C SER A 210 31.28 -4.91 -2.04
N GLU A 211 30.14 -4.43 -1.53
CA GLU A 211 29.98 -4.14 -0.10
C GLU A 211 30.09 -5.40 0.77
N ILE A 212 29.48 -6.52 0.36
CA ILE A 212 29.61 -7.80 1.07
C ILE A 212 31.07 -8.24 1.16
N LYS A 213 31.84 -8.10 0.07
CA LYS A 213 33.28 -8.43 0.06
C LYS A 213 34.08 -7.55 1.01
N LYS A 214 33.75 -6.26 1.14
CA LYS A 214 34.38 -5.37 2.11
C LYS A 214 34.11 -5.84 3.55
N MET A 215 32.86 -6.21 3.84
CA MET A 215 32.47 -6.70 5.16
C MET A 215 33.11 -8.05 5.53
N ALA A 216 33.33 -8.94 4.55
CA ALA A 216 33.96 -10.23 4.78
C ALA A 216 35.48 -10.16 5.02
N ASN A 217 36.10 -9.01 4.70
CA ASN A 217 37.53 -8.74 4.87
C ASN A 217 37.83 -7.81 6.08
N LEU A 218 36.82 -7.52 6.90
CA LEU A 218 36.92 -6.82 8.19
C LEU A 218 36.85 -7.85 9.33
#